data_AF-A0AA43Q6J0-F1
#
_entry.id   AF-A0AA43Q6J0-F1
#
_cell.length_a   1.000
_cell.length_b   1.000
_cell.length_c   1.000
_cell.angle_alpha   90.00
_cell.angle_beta   90.00
_cell.angle_gamma   90.00
#
_symmetry.space_group_name_H-M   'P 1'
#
loop_
_entity.id
_entity.type
_entity.pdbx_description
1 polymer ?
#
loop_
_entity_poly.entity_id
_entity_poly.type
_entity_poly.pdbx_seq_one_letter_code
_entity_poly.pdbx_strand_id
1 'polypeptide(L)'
;MKACDSCSGRVEIGKNHKKIPIWQRGIGMVLIYLPLLTFPFVIASAYLTYYHLRMEGATNLKTWADFIPDRGSHRYNLKNQITMEGSFAASMAQSKLFWILNCTWYCPYSVALFEWHAYMVKIVENWWCPFTHEKKESYNNASIDKSFWHLYPEDITKLEAEDRENPIWNDAEDK
;
A
#
# COMPACT_ATOMS: atom_id res chain seq x y z
N MET A 1 13.92 -9.78 -19.06
CA MET A 1 12.58 -10.26 -18.68
C MET A 1 12.01 -9.29 -17.67
N LYS A 2 10.92 -8.59 -18.01
CA LYS A 2 10.18 -7.85 -16.99
C LYS A 2 9.46 -8.89 -16.14
N ALA A 3 9.38 -8.69 -14.83
CA ALA A 3 8.45 -9.49 -14.04
C ALA A 3 7.05 -9.32 -14.65
N CYS A 4 6.38 -10.42 -14.99
CA CYS A 4 5.09 -10.45 -15.68
C CYS A 4 5.08 -10.13 -17.19
N ASP A 5 5.97 -10.72 -17.99
CA ASP A 5 5.78 -10.79 -19.47
C ASP A 5 4.51 -11.61 -19.87
N SER A 6 3.73 -12.12 -18.89
CA SER A 6 2.36 -12.63 -19.05
C SER A 6 1.44 -12.15 -17.90
N CYS A 7 0.96 -10.90 -17.98
CA CYS A 7 0.05 -10.29 -16.98
C CYS A 7 -1.34 -10.95 -16.84
N SER A 8 -1.56 -12.15 -17.38
CA SER A 8 -2.83 -12.89 -17.27
C SER A 8 -2.81 -14.00 -16.21
N GLY A 9 -1.68 -14.26 -15.55
CA GLY A 9 -1.52 -15.34 -14.56
C GLY A 9 -1.62 -14.90 -13.10
N ARG A 10 -2.25 -15.71 -12.25
CA ARG A 10 -2.18 -15.58 -10.78
C ARG A 10 -0.79 -16.00 -10.28
N VAL A 11 -0.28 -15.36 -9.22
CA VAL A 11 0.94 -15.83 -8.53
C VAL A 11 0.70 -17.23 -7.93
N GLU A 12 1.57 -18.19 -8.23
CA GLU A 12 1.38 -19.62 -7.89
C GLU A 12 2.19 -20.07 -6.66
N ILE A 13 1.62 -19.89 -5.46
CA ILE A 13 2.25 -20.37 -4.21
C ILE A 13 1.74 -21.77 -3.85
N GLY A 14 0.41 -21.95 -3.79
CA GLY A 14 -0.20 -23.19 -3.29
C GLY A 14 0.16 -24.45 -4.09
N LYS A 15 0.28 -24.33 -5.42
CA LYS A 15 0.66 -25.43 -6.32
C LYS A 15 2.07 -25.98 -6.05
N ASN A 16 2.95 -25.13 -5.52
CA ASN A 16 4.36 -25.40 -5.37
C ASN A 16 4.77 -25.60 -3.91
N HIS A 17 3.99 -25.06 -2.95
CA HIS A 17 4.35 -25.02 -1.53
C HIS A 17 4.77 -26.38 -0.98
N LYS A 18 4.00 -27.45 -1.26
CA LYS A 18 4.30 -28.81 -0.78
C LYS A 18 5.55 -29.43 -1.43
N LYS A 19 6.00 -28.93 -2.58
CA LYS A 19 7.19 -29.42 -3.31
C LYS A 19 8.50 -28.81 -2.78
N ILE A 20 8.42 -27.68 -2.05
CA ILE A 20 9.57 -26.96 -1.52
C ILE A 20 10.06 -27.61 -0.21
N PRO A 21 11.37 -27.74 0.07
CA PRO A 21 11.87 -28.30 1.34
C PRO A 21 11.38 -27.52 2.59
N ILE A 22 11.17 -28.22 3.72
CA ILE A 22 10.64 -27.61 4.96
C ILE A 22 11.52 -26.47 5.46
N TRP A 23 12.85 -26.61 5.41
CA TRP A 23 13.77 -25.58 5.88
C TRP A 23 13.65 -24.27 5.08
N GLN A 24 13.41 -24.36 3.76
CA GLN A 24 13.19 -23.17 2.92
C GLN A 24 11.90 -22.47 3.30
N ARG A 25 10.83 -23.22 3.57
CA ARG A 25 9.56 -22.67 4.07
C ARG A 25 9.75 -22.00 5.43
N GLY A 26 10.54 -22.61 6.31
CA GLY A 26 10.88 -22.07 7.62
C GLY A 26 11.64 -20.74 7.52
N ILE A 27 12.68 -20.66 6.68
CA ILE A 27 13.39 -19.40 6.41
C ILE A 27 12.44 -18.37 5.82
N GLY A 28 11.64 -18.74 4.81
CA GLY A 28 10.67 -17.84 4.18
C GLY A 28 9.70 -17.21 5.18
N MET A 29 9.27 -17.97 6.19
CA MET A 29 8.43 -17.47 7.28
C MET A 29 9.15 -16.44 8.18
N VAL A 30 10.48 -16.52 8.32
CA VAL A 30 11.24 -15.49 9.06
C VAL A 30 11.42 -14.23 8.22
N LEU A 31 11.65 -14.38 6.91
CA LEU A 31 11.93 -13.26 6.01
C LEU A 31 10.80 -12.23 5.95
N ILE A 32 9.54 -12.64 6.11
CA ILE A 32 8.40 -11.70 6.16
C ILE A 32 8.46 -10.78 7.38
N TYR A 33 9.10 -11.18 8.48
CA TYR A 33 9.22 -10.34 9.68
C TYR A 33 10.45 -9.44 9.68
N LEU A 34 11.48 -9.71 8.87
CA LEU A 34 12.68 -8.85 8.81
C LEU A 34 12.37 -7.39 8.47
N PRO A 35 11.43 -7.07 7.55
CA PRO A 35 11.01 -5.70 7.30
C PRO A 35 10.50 -4.94 8.53
N LEU A 36 10.06 -5.61 9.60
CA LEU A 36 9.67 -4.94 10.85
C LEU A 36 10.80 -4.08 11.43
N LEU A 37 12.06 -4.47 11.20
CA LEU A 37 13.23 -3.67 11.61
C LEU A 37 13.30 -2.33 10.87
N THR A 38 12.73 -2.27 9.67
CA THR A 38 12.67 -1.04 8.86
C THR A 38 11.40 -0.22 9.07
N PHE A 39 10.40 -0.75 9.79
CA PHE A 39 9.12 -0.05 9.98
C PHE A 39 9.25 1.34 10.62
N PRO A 40 10.12 1.56 11.63
CA PRO A 40 10.30 2.92 12.17
C PRO A 40 10.69 3.94 11.10
N PHE A 41 11.55 3.55 10.15
CA PHE A 41 11.97 4.41 9.04
C PHE A 41 10.84 4.63 8.02
N VAL A 42 10.07 3.59 7.70
CA VAL A 42 8.92 3.71 6.80
C VAL A 42 7.83 4.59 7.40
N ILE A 43 7.54 4.42 8.69
CA ILE A 43 6.60 5.27 9.45
C ILE A 43 7.09 6.72 9.44
N ALA A 44 8.36 6.95 9.78
CA ALA A 44 8.93 8.30 9.76
C ALA A 44 8.83 8.92 8.37
N SER A 45 9.19 8.19 7.31
CA SER A 45 9.06 8.63 5.92
C SER A 45 7.61 9.02 5.59
N ALA A 46 6.64 8.15 5.88
CA ALA A 46 5.24 8.41 5.60
C ALA A 46 4.70 9.65 6.34
N TYR A 47 5.08 9.84 7.60
CA TYR A 47 4.70 11.04 8.36
C TYR A 47 5.40 12.30 7.85
N LEU A 48 6.66 12.22 7.41
CA LEU A 48 7.33 13.35 6.78
C LEU A 48 6.59 13.77 5.49
N THR A 49 6.19 12.81 4.66
CA THR A 49 5.36 13.08 3.48
C THR A 49 3.99 13.66 3.86
N TYR A 50 3.39 13.17 4.95
CA TYR A 50 2.14 13.72 5.48
C TYR A 50 2.25 15.17 5.90
N TYR A 51 3.24 15.50 6.72
CA TYR A 51 3.44 16.88 7.14
C TYR A 51 3.87 17.76 5.98
N HIS A 52 4.66 17.26 5.02
CA HIS A 52 4.95 17.95 3.76
C HIS A 52 3.66 18.41 3.07
N LEU A 53 2.75 17.47 2.73
CA LEU A 53 1.50 17.83 2.07
C LEU A 53 0.65 18.80 2.90
N ARG A 54 0.61 18.65 4.23
CA ARG A 54 -0.10 19.58 5.11
C ARG A 54 0.52 20.99 5.08
N MET A 55 1.84 21.11 4.98
CA MET A 55 2.54 22.38 4.86
C MET A 55 2.32 23.04 3.49
N GLU A 56 2.13 22.25 2.44
CA GLU A 56 1.71 22.72 1.10
C GLU A 56 0.22 23.10 1.03
N GLY A 57 -0.52 22.97 2.15
CA GLY A 57 -1.92 23.38 2.23
C GLY A 57 -2.95 22.27 1.99
N ALA A 58 -2.52 21.01 1.81
CA ALA A 58 -3.44 19.90 1.58
C ALA A 58 -4.42 19.71 2.75
N THR A 59 -5.70 19.57 2.45
CA THR A 59 -6.77 19.23 3.40
C THR A 59 -7.39 17.87 3.05
N ASN A 60 -8.17 17.29 3.97
CA ASN A 60 -8.87 16.02 3.76
C ASN A 60 -7.97 14.81 3.40
N LEU A 61 -6.70 14.84 3.85
CA LEU A 61 -5.81 13.70 3.70
C LEU A 61 -6.25 12.53 4.58
N LYS A 62 -6.33 11.34 3.99
CA LYS A 62 -6.48 10.11 4.76
C LYS A 62 -5.28 9.90 5.69
N THR A 63 -5.58 9.46 6.90
CA THR A 63 -4.62 9.06 7.92
C THR A 63 -4.32 7.57 7.80
N TRP A 64 -3.26 7.11 8.47
CA TRP A 64 -2.93 5.68 8.51
C TRP A 64 -4.11 4.81 9.00
N ALA A 65 -4.90 5.31 9.95
CA ALA A 65 -6.04 4.59 10.50
C ALA A 65 -7.13 4.29 9.45
N ASP A 66 -7.28 5.14 8.43
CA ASP A 66 -8.26 4.96 7.35
C ASP A 66 -7.94 3.77 6.44
N PHE A 67 -6.71 3.24 6.52
CA PHE A 67 -6.26 2.06 5.77
C PHE A 67 -6.25 0.79 6.64
N ILE A 68 -6.47 0.92 7.96
CA ILE A 68 -6.52 -0.24 8.86
C ILE A 68 -7.94 -0.82 8.79
N PRO A 69 -8.11 -2.12 8.49
CA PRO A 69 -9.43 -2.73 8.46
C PRO A 69 -10.10 -2.70 9.83
N ASP A 70 -11.43 -2.61 9.85
CA ASP A 70 -12.20 -2.63 11.09
C ASP A 70 -11.90 -3.91 11.89
N ARG A 71 -11.64 -3.74 13.19
CA ARG A 71 -11.40 -4.87 14.11
C ARG A 71 -12.59 -5.80 14.18
N GLY A 72 -13.81 -5.28 14.03
CA GLY A 72 -15.04 -6.07 13.96
C GLY A 72 -15.10 -7.04 12.77
N SER A 73 -14.35 -6.76 11.70
CA SER A 73 -14.26 -7.65 10.54
C SER A 73 -13.47 -8.94 10.81
N HIS A 74 -12.71 -8.99 11.90
CA HIS A 74 -11.92 -10.15 12.28
C HIS A 74 -12.81 -11.26 12.87
N ARG A 75 -13.04 -12.32 12.09
CA ARG A 75 -14.00 -13.40 12.41
C ARG A 75 -13.55 -14.36 13.51
N TYR A 76 -12.25 -14.44 13.78
CA TYR A 76 -11.66 -15.43 14.68
C TYR A 76 -11.10 -14.79 15.96
N ASN A 77 -11.03 -15.56 17.03
CA ASN A 77 -10.45 -15.20 18.31
C ASN A 77 -9.66 -16.39 18.87
N LEU A 78 -8.96 -16.22 20.00
CA LEU A 78 -8.14 -17.28 20.58
C LEU A 78 -8.89 -18.59 20.89
N LYS A 79 -10.22 -18.56 21.03
CA LYS A 79 -11.04 -19.76 21.25
C LYS A 79 -11.25 -20.53 19.93
N ASN A 80 -11.66 -19.86 18.86
CA ASN A 80 -12.05 -20.49 17.58
C ASN A 80 -11.04 -20.33 16.43
N GLN A 81 -9.87 -19.75 16.67
CA GLN A 81 -8.81 -19.59 15.67
C GLN A 81 -8.41 -20.92 15.06
N ILE A 82 -8.45 -21.00 13.73
CA ILE A 82 -7.97 -22.15 12.97
C ILE A 82 -6.45 -22.20 12.99
N THR A 83 -5.92 -23.42 13.04
CA THR A 83 -4.49 -23.72 12.95
C THR A 83 -4.27 -24.77 11.87
N MET A 84 -3.05 -24.84 11.33
CA MET A 84 -2.70 -25.89 10.38
C MET A 84 -2.25 -27.14 11.14
N GLU A 85 -2.54 -28.31 10.60
CA GLU A 85 -1.84 -29.53 11.00
C GLU A 85 -0.37 -29.40 10.59
N GLY A 86 0.52 -29.35 11.58
CA GLY A 86 1.93 -29.06 11.36
C GLY A 86 2.63 -30.20 10.63
N SER A 87 3.46 -29.86 9.65
CA SER A 87 4.34 -30.84 9.00
C SER A 87 5.59 -31.18 9.82
N PHE A 88 5.80 -30.51 10.96
CA PHE A 88 6.88 -30.75 11.93
C PHE A 88 6.54 -30.12 13.30
N ALA A 89 7.14 -30.63 14.39
CA ALA A 89 6.76 -30.32 15.78
C ALA A 89 6.97 -28.86 16.23
N ALA A 90 7.89 -28.11 15.61
CA ALA A 90 8.17 -26.71 15.95
C ALA A 90 7.45 -25.73 15.01
N SER A 91 6.38 -26.17 14.32
CA SER A 91 5.67 -25.33 13.37
C SER A 91 4.80 -24.29 14.08
N MET A 92 5.18 -23.01 13.97
CA MET A 92 4.38 -21.89 14.47
C MET A 92 2.95 -21.86 13.89
N ALA A 93 2.73 -22.49 12.73
CA ALA A 93 1.41 -22.63 12.12
C ALA A 93 0.41 -23.45 12.95
N GLN A 94 0.88 -24.22 13.94
CA GLN A 94 0.03 -24.94 14.90
C GLN A 94 -0.43 -24.05 16.07
N SER A 95 0.09 -22.83 16.20
CA SER A 95 -0.24 -21.92 17.31
C SER A 95 -1.39 -20.98 16.96
N LYS A 96 -2.47 -20.99 17.76
CA LYS A 96 -3.56 -20.01 17.64
C LYS A 96 -3.08 -18.59 17.87
N LEU A 97 -2.18 -18.39 18.85
CA LEU A 97 -1.64 -17.07 19.17
C LEU A 97 -0.83 -16.50 18.00
N PHE A 98 -0.05 -17.35 17.32
CA PHE A 98 0.69 -16.95 16.12
C PHE A 98 -0.25 -16.37 15.06
N TRP A 99 -1.35 -17.06 14.76
CA TRP A 99 -2.32 -16.56 13.78
C TRP A 99 -3.05 -15.30 14.24
N ILE A 100 -3.44 -15.19 15.51
CA ILE A 100 -4.05 -13.96 16.03
C ILE A 100 -3.11 -12.77 15.92
N LEU A 101 -1.84 -12.92 16.31
CA LEU A 101 -0.85 -11.84 16.19
C LEU A 101 -0.63 -11.44 14.72
N ASN A 102 -0.59 -12.41 13.82
CA ASN A 102 -0.42 -12.13 12.39
C ASN A 102 -1.65 -11.46 11.78
N CYS A 103 -2.83 -12.03 11.99
CA CYS A 103 -4.06 -11.61 11.32
C CYS A 103 -4.71 -10.36 11.93
N THR A 104 -4.44 -10.05 13.20
CA THR A 104 -4.99 -8.86 13.87
C THR A 104 -3.99 -7.70 13.92
N TRP A 105 -2.69 -7.97 13.95
CA TRP A 105 -1.67 -6.92 14.13
C TRP A 105 -0.73 -6.84 12.93
N TYR A 106 0.10 -7.86 12.70
CA TYR A 106 1.18 -7.76 11.72
C TYR A 106 0.66 -7.46 10.30
N CYS A 107 -0.23 -8.30 9.76
CA CYS A 107 -0.69 -8.14 8.38
C CYS A 107 -1.53 -6.86 8.18
N PRO A 108 -2.56 -6.56 8.99
CA PRO A 108 -3.38 -5.36 8.78
C PRO A 108 -2.56 -4.07 8.87
N TYR A 109 -1.71 -3.94 9.89
CA TYR A 109 -0.94 -2.71 10.09
C TYR A 109 0.19 -2.56 9.07
N SER A 110 0.85 -3.65 8.66
CA SER A 110 1.89 -3.60 7.63
C SER A 110 1.33 -3.21 6.26
N VAL A 111 0.24 -3.86 5.83
CA VAL A 111 -0.44 -3.54 4.57
C VAL A 111 -0.91 -2.08 4.60
N ALA A 112 -1.61 -1.68 5.68
CA ALA A 112 -2.08 -0.30 5.83
C ALA A 112 -0.95 0.73 5.78
N LEU A 113 0.22 0.43 6.38
CA LEU A 113 1.36 1.34 6.38
C LEU A 113 1.88 1.59 4.96
N PHE A 114 2.10 0.51 4.20
CA PHE A 114 2.62 0.63 2.83
C PHE A 114 1.58 1.22 1.87
N GLU A 115 0.30 0.86 2.00
CA GLU A 115 -0.78 1.44 1.20
C GLU A 115 -0.96 2.93 1.49
N TRP A 116 -0.97 3.32 2.77
CA TRP A 116 -1.05 4.72 3.17
C TRP A 116 0.16 5.51 2.65
N HIS A 117 1.38 5.00 2.81
CA HIS A 117 2.57 5.66 2.31
C HIS A 117 2.54 5.81 0.78
N ALA A 118 2.13 4.77 0.04
CA ALA A 118 1.97 4.84 -1.40
C ALA A 118 0.90 5.87 -1.83
N TYR A 119 -0.23 5.93 -1.13
CA TYR A 119 -1.25 6.95 -1.34
C TYR A 119 -0.68 8.37 -1.19
N MET A 120 0.10 8.60 -0.14
CA MET A 120 0.73 9.90 0.11
C MET A 120 1.73 10.30 -0.98
N VAL A 121 2.58 9.36 -1.41
CA VAL A 121 3.54 9.61 -2.50
C VAL A 121 2.83 9.85 -3.83
N LYS A 122 1.71 9.15 -4.11
CA LYS A 122 0.90 9.42 -5.30
C LYS A 122 0.31 10.83 -5.30
N ILE A 123 -0.13 11.34 -4.15
CA ILE A 123 -0.60 12.74 -4.04
C ILE A 123 0.55 13.71 -4.31
N VAL A 124 1.72 13.48 -3.71
CA VAL A 124 2.92 14.29 -3.99
C VAL A 124 3.24 14.29 -5.48
N GLU A 125 3.14 13.14 -6.14
CA GLU A 125 3.35 13.01 -7.57
C GLU A 125 2.28 13.76 -8.38
N ASN A 126 1.00 13.69 -7.99
CA ASN A 126 -0.06 14.45 -8.65
C ASN A 126 0.08 15.96 -8.44
N TRP A 127 0.60 16.39 -7.29
CA TRP A 127 0.84 17.79 -6.97
C TRP A 127 2.02 18.37 -7.78
N TRP A 128 3.21 17.76 -7.70
CA TRP A 128 4.43 18.32 -8.31
C TRP A 128 4.65 17.92 -9.76
N CYS A 129 4.16 16.75 -10.17
CA CYS A 129 4.44 16.12 -11.46
C CYS A 129 3.13 15.64 -12.11
N PRO A 130 2.22 16.55 -12.51
CA PRO A 130 0.92 16.23 -13.12
C PRO A 130 1.04 15.81 -14.59
N PHE A 131 2.05 15.00 -14.92
CA PHE A 131 2.30 14.57 -16.28
C PHE A 131 1.85 13.12 -16.46
N THR A 132 1.12 12.87 -17.53
CA THR A 132 0.55 11.57 -17.85
C THR A 132 1.66 10.61 -18.25
N HIS A 133 1.65 9.43 -17.62
CA HIS A 133 2.45 8.28 -17.98
C HIS A 133 1.70 7.00 -17.64
N GLU A 134 2.18 5.84 -18.12
CA GLU A 134 1.46 4.56 -18.18
C GLU A 134 0.75 4.13 -16.88
N LYS A 135 1.20 4.57 -15.69
CA LYS A 135 0.62 4.16 -14.40
C LYS A 135 -0.25 5.20 -13.72
N LYS A 136 -0.27 6.44 -14.21
CA LYS A 136 -1.02 7.55 -13.59
C LYS A 136 -2.53 7.30 -13.54
N GLU A 137 -3.10 6.62 -14.52
CA GLU A 137 -4.53 6.26 -14.52
C GLU A 137 -4.95 5.39 -13.33
N SER A 138 -4.00 4.69 -12.70
CA SER A 138 -4.27 3.87 -11.51
C SER A 138 -4.29 4.67 -10.20
N TYR A 139 -4.12 6.00 -10.27
CA TYR A 139 -4.00 6.87 -9.10
C TYR A 139 -5.33 7.50 -8.68
N ASN A 140 -6.47 6.98 -9.15
CA ASN A 140 -7.82 7.48 -8.82
C ASN A 140 -8.10 7.58 -7.30
N ASN A 141 -7.38 6.83 -6.47
CA ASN A 141 -7.51 6.90 -5.02
C ASN A 141 -6.75 8.07 -4.39
N ALA A 142 -6.00 8.84 -5.17
CA ALA A 142 -5.08 9.92 -4.79
C ALA A 142 -5.29 11.17 -5.66
N SER A 143 -6.53 11.35 -6.17
CA SER A 143 -6.89 12.54 -6.95
C SER A 143 -6.82 13.81 -6.10
N ILE A 144 -6.50 14.94 -6.74
CA ILE A 144 -6.41 16.27 -6.12
C ILE A 144 -7.21 17.28 -6.91
N ASP A 145 -7.53 18.40 -6.26
CA ASP A 145 -8.27 19.51 -6.83
C ASP A 145 -7.48 20.24 -7.92
N LYS A 146 -6.21 20.56 -7.67
CA LYS A 146 -5.28 21.13 -8.66
C LYS A 146 -3.86 20.67 -8.39
N SER A 147 -3.08 20.48 -9.43
CA SER A 147 -1.62 20.37 -9.30
C SER A 147 -0.95 21.75 -9.14
N PHE A 148 0.33 21.76 -8.75
CA PHE A 148 1.14 22.97 -8.67
C PHE A 148 1.16 23.82 -9.95
N TRP A 149 1.19 23.18 -11.12
CA TRP A 149 1.27 23.87 -12.42
C TRP A 149 -0.06 24.49 -12.87
N HIS A 150 -1.14 24.21 -12.14
CA HIS A 150 -2.48 24.72 -12.41
C HIS A 150 -2.85 25.92 -11.53
N LEU A 151 -1.91 26.43 -10.73
CA LEU A 151 -2.14 27.59 -9.85
C LEU A 151 -2.18 28.92 -10.60
N TYR A 152 -1.41 29.04 -11.69
CA TYR A 152 -1.24 30.29 -12.43
C TYR A 152 -1.62 30.11 -13.91
N PRO A 153 -2.48 30.99 -14.48
CA PRO A 153 -2.91 30.88 -15.88
C PRO A 153 -1.75 30.82 -16.88
N GLU A 154 -0.67 31.55 -16.64
CA GLU A 154 0.52 31.57 -17.47
C GLU A 154 1.25 30.22 -17.53
N ASP A 155 1.20 29.41 -16.46
CA ASP A 155 1.82 28.09 -16.41
C ASP A 155 0.93 27.02 -17.05
N ILE A 156 -0.39 27.15 -16.92
CA ILE A 156 -1.38 26.27 -17.56
C ILE A 156 -1.19 26.25 -19.09
N THR A 157 -0.86 27.39 -19.70
CA THR A 157 -0.65 27.47 -21.15
C THR A 157 0.57 26.68 -21.64
N LYS A 158 1.49 26.32 -20.75
CA LYS A 158 2.71 25.56 -21.06
C LYS A 158 2.47 24.04 -21.04
N LEU A 159 1.35 23.59 -20.48
CA LEU A 159 1.03 22.17 -20.34
C LEU A 159 0.49 21.59 -21.65
N GLU A 160 0.85 20.34 -21.91
CA GLU A 160 0.20 19.53 -22.94
C GLU A 160 -1.29 19.35 -22.64
N ALA A 161 -2.11 19.19 -23.68
CA ALA A 161 -3.55 19.16 -23.52
C ALA A 161 -4.03 18.05 -22.57
N GLU A 162 -3.42 16.86 -22.65
CA GLU A 162 -3.76 15.71 -21.81
C GLU A 162 -3.46 15.97 -20.33
N ASP A 163 -2.36 16.66 -20.02
CA ASP A 163 -1.96 16.97 -18.64
C ASP A 163 -2.77 18.13 -18.07
N ARG A 164 -3.12 19.09 -18.92
CA ARG A 164 -3.96 20.23 -18.57
C ARG A 164 -5.40 19.83 -18.23
N GLU A 165 -5.93 18.83 -18.91
CA GLU A 165 -7.35 18.46 -18.85
C GLU A 165 -7.61 17.18 -18.04
N ASN A 166 -6.58 16.67 -17.35
CA ASN A 166 -6.69 15.41 -16.62
C ASN A 166 -7.52 15.55 -15.33
N PRO A 167 -8.59 14.76 -15.15
CA PRO A 167 -9.47 14.85 -13.98
C PRO A 167 -8.86 14.28 -12.68
N ILE A 168 -7.71 13.60 -12.74
CA ILE A 168 -7.05 13.08 -11.52
C ILE A 168 -6.43 14.21 -10.71
N TRP A 169 -5.95 15.27 -11.36
CA TRP A 169 -5.26 16.38 -10.68
C TRP A 169 -5.80 17.76 -11.03
N ASN A 170 -6.98 17.82 -11.64
CA ASN A 170 -7.73 19.03 -11.91
C ASN A 170 -9.23 18.76 -11.74
N ASP A 171 -9.84 19.39 -10.74
CA ASP A 171 -11.29 19.38 -10.56
C ASP A 171 -11.96 20.24 -11.63
N ALA A 172 -13.15 19.83 -12.05
CA ALA A 172 -13.94 20.50 -13.08
C ALA A 172 -14.66 21.75 -12.55
N GLU A 173 -14.79 21.90 -11.22
CA GLU A 173 -15.62 22.94 -10.59
C GLU A 173 -15.08 24.37 -10.71
N ASP A 174 -13.83 24.56 -11.18
CA ASP A 174 -13.21 25.88 -11.36
C ASP A 174 -13.21 26.38 -12.82
N LYS A 175 -14.01 25.76 -13.71
CA LYS A 175 -14.19 26.21 -15.12
C LYS A 175 -15.36 27.16 -15.31
#